data_AF-A0A418CQA0-F1
#
_entry.id   AF-A0A418CQA0-F1
#
_cell.length_a   1.000
_cell.length_b   1.000
_cell.length_c   1.000
_cell.angle_alpha   90.00
_cell.angle_beta   90.00
_cell.angle_gamma   90.00
#
_symmetry.space_group_name_H-M   'P 1'
#
loop_
_entity.id
_entity.type
_entity.pdbx_description
1 polymer ?
#
loop_
_entity_poly.entity_id
_entity_poly.type
_entity_poly.pdbx_seq_one_letter_code
_entity_poly.pdbx_strand_id
1 'polypeptide(L)'
;MVDEQHHPSLRKARADSRLHNYTTMEHYVEEMQGRRPVKKMLIANNGISAVKAIRSIRKWSYEMFANDRMVKFVVMATPEDLRANAEYIRMAEQVVEVPGGSNNNNYANVHLIIEIAERFEVDAVWAGWGHASENPLLPETLAKTARQILFVGPSGKPMRALGDKIGSTIIAQSAKVPTISWNGDGIIVDYKELQDIPEEVYKAASIRDGEHCLEECERIGYPVMIKASEGGGGKGIRKVTRKEDVVAGYTA
;
A
#
# COMPACT_ATOMS: atom_id res chain seq x y z
N MET A 1 28.85 -15.51 17.74
CA MET A 1 28.44 -14.43 18.67
C MET A 1 27.95 -13.28 17.82
N VAL A 2 26.64 -13.26 17.55
CA VAL A 2 25.99 -12.24 16.71
C VAL A 2 25.05 -11.48 17.63
N ASP A 3 25.28 -10.18 17.70
CA ASP A 3 24.65 -9.23 18.61
C ASP A 3 23.15 -9.11 18.30
N GLU A 4 22.31 -9.73 19.13
CA GLU A 4 20.86 -9.55 19.14
C GLU A 4 20.52 -8.18 19.76
N GLN A 5 20.69 -7.10 19.00
CA GLN A 5 20.05 -5.83 19.34
C GLN A 5 18.56 -5.87 18.93
N HIS A 6 17.82 -6.75 19.62
CA HIS A 6 16.37 -6.80 19.59
C HIS A 6 15.81 -5.66 20.45
N HIS A 7 15.11 -4.72 19.81
CA HIS A 7 14.45 -3.57 20.43
C HIS A 7 13.59 -4.00 21.65
N PRO A 8 13.99 -3.67 22.89
CA PRO A 8 13.32 -4.18 24.11
C PRO A 8 11.89 -3.67 24.31
N SER A 9 11.51 -2.57 23.65
CA SER A 9 10.24 -1.88 23.86
C SER A 9 9.02 -2.62 23.31
N LEU A 10 9.16 -3.42 22.24
CA LEU A 10 8.03 -4.10 21.61
C LEU A 10 7.62 -5.40 22.33
N ARG A 11 8.55 -6.04 23.06
CA ARG A 11 8.24 -7.26 23.84
C ARG A 11 7.48 -6.98 25.14
N LYS A 12 7.62 -5.78 25.72
CA LYS A 12 6.89 -5.40 26.95
C LYS A 12 5.38 -5.26 26.74
N ALA A 13 4.93 -4.92 25.54
CA ALA A 13 3.52 -4.67 25.25
C ALA A 13 2.63 -5.93 25.22
N ARG A 14 3.21 -7.14 25.14
CA ARG A 14 2.44 -8.40 25.08
C ARG A 14 2.24 -9.11 26.43
N ALA A 15 2.92 -8.67 27.49
CA ALA A 15 2.96 -9.40 28.76
C ALA A 15 2.34 -8.65 29.96
N ASP A 16 1.99 -7.37 29.84
CA ASP A 16 1.38 -6.61 30.93
C ASP A 16 -0.11 -6.39 30.62
N SER A 17 -0.99 -7.14 31.30
CA SER A 17 -2.45 -6.99 31.25
C SER A 17 -2.95 -5.73 31.95
N ARG A 18 -2.08 -4.74 32.15
CA ARG A 18 -2.47 -3.43 32.69
C ARG A 18 -3.03 -2.61 31.53
N LEU A 19 -4.29 -2.20 31.66
CA LEU A 19 -4.81 -1.05 30.92
C LEU A 19 -3.78 0.07 31.12
N HIS A 20 -3.07 0.41 30.05
CA HIS A 20 -2.22 1.58 30.09
C HIS A 20 -3.20 2.75 30.06
N ASN A 21 -3.15 3.63 31.06
CA ASN A 21 -4.05 4.78 31.14
C ASN A 21 -3.29 6.03 30.74
N TYR A 22 -2.85 6.08 29.48
CA TYR A 22 -2.30 7.31 28.94
C TYR A 22 -3.40 8.38 28.92
N THR A 23 -3.10 9.58 29.42
CA THR A 23 -4.06 10.68 29.48
C THR A 23 -4.14 11.44 28.15
N THR A 24 -3.06 11.49 27.38
CA THR A 24 -2.99 12.20 26.09
C THR A 24 -2.22 11.38 25.05
N MET A 25 -2.57 11.59 23.77
CA MET A 25 -1.84 11.01 22.64
C MET A 25 -0.38 11.49 22.59
N GLU A 26 -0.11 12.74 22.98
CA GLU A 26 1.26 13.27 23.10
C GLU A 26 2.13 12.44 24.03
N HIS A 27 1.65 12.18 25.25
CA HIS A 27 2.40 11.43 26.25
C HIS A 27 2.67 10.01 25.78
N TYR A 28 1.67 9.35 25.18
CA TYR A 28 1.83 8.03 24.58
C TYR A 28 2.93 8.03 23.50
N VAL A 29 2.88 9.00 22.59
CA VAL A 29 3.84 9.10 21.48
C VAL A 29 5.25 9.38 21.99
N GLU A 30 5.41 10.24 22.99
CA GLU A 30 6.71 10.53 23.62
C GLU A 30 7.30 9.27 24.28
N GLU A 31 6.52 8.56 25.09
CA GLU A 31 6.97 7.33 25.76
C GLU A 31 7.33 6.24 24.76
N MET A 32 6.58 6.15 23.65
CA MET A 32 6.84 5.22 22.54
C MET A 32 7.92 5.70 21.57
N GLN A 33 8.57 6.84 21.85
CA GLN A 33 9.61 7.44 20.99
C GLN A 33 9.13 7.72 19.56
N GLY A 34 7.84 7.99 19.40
CA GLY A 34 7.24 8.43 18.15
C GLY A 34 7.50 9.91 17.87
N ARG A 35 7.28 10.33 16.62
CA ARG A 35 7.63 11.69 16.17
C ARG A 35 6.49 12.69 16.28
N ARG A 36 5.25 12.25 16.02
CA ARG A 36 4.08 13.12 15.90
C ARG A 36 2.81 12.41 16.35
N PRO A 37 1.97 13.03 17.18
CA PRO A 37 0.65 12.50 17.53
C PRO A 37 -0.32 12.55 16.35
N VAL A 38 -1.09 11.48 16.18
CA VAL A 38 -2.19 11.39 15.21
C VAL A 38 -3.49 11.36 16.00
N LYS A 39 -4.28 12.44 15.91
CA LYS A 39 -5.56 12.57 16.63
C LYS A 39 -6.74 12.59 15.69
N LYS A 40 -6.54 12.97 14.43
CA LYS A 40 -7.60 13.01 13.42
C LYS A 40 -7.15 12.31 12.14
N MET A 41 -7.93 11.36 11.67
CA MET A 41 -7.61 10.54 10.51
C MET A 41 -8.73 10.58 9.47
N LEU A 42 -8.38 10.81 8.21
CA LEU A 42 -9.28 10.62 7.07
C LEU A 42 -9.21 9.17 6.60
N ILE A 43 -10.36 8.53 6.44
CA ILE A 43 -10.49 7.23 5.80
C ILE A 43 -10.84 7.46 4.32
N ALA A 44 -9.87 7.23 3.43
CA ALA A 44 -10.01 7.31 1.99
C ALA A 44 -10.42 5.94 1.40
N ASN A 45 -11.44 5.32 2.00
CA ASN A 45 -11.96 4.00 1.62
C ASN A 45 -13.40 3.86 2.14
N ASN A 46 -14.11 2.82 1.69
CA ASN A 46 -15.46 2.50 2.13
C ASN A 46 -15.58 1.03 2.59
N GLY A 47 -16.82 0.55 2.76
CA GLY A 47 -17.14 -0.86 3.00
C GLY A 47 -16.41 -1.47 4.21
N ILE A 48 -15.99 -2.74 4.05
CA ILE A 48 -15.33 -3.51 5.12
C ILE A 48 -13.99 -2.90 5.53
N SER A 49 -13.28 -2.27 4.58
CA SER A 49 -11.97 -1.66 4.84
C SER A 49 -12.10 -0.55 5.88
N ALA A 50 -13.02 0.39 5.64
CA ALA A 50 -13.29 1.49 6.55
C ALA A 50 -13.78 1.00 7.93
N VAL A 51 -14.73 0.06 7.97
CA VAL A 51 -15.23 -0.52 9.23
C VAL A 51 -14.09 -1.15 10.04
N LYS A 52 -13.24 -1.97 9.40
CA LYS A 52 -12.16 -2.67 10.08
C LYS A 52 -11.12 -1.69 10.62
N ALA A 53 -10.77 -0.65 9.88
CA ALA A 53 -9.86 0.39 10.35
C ALA A 53 -10.40 1.08 11.61
N ILE A 54 -11.63 1.61 11.53
CA ILE A 54 -12.23 2.34 12.65
C ILE A 54 -12.38 1.44 13.87
N ARG A 55 -12.93 0.22 13.74
CA ARG A 55 -13.08 -0.70 14.89
C ARG A 55 -11.75 -1.04 15.54
N SER A 56 -10.72 -1.31 14.74
CA SER A 56 -9.42 -1.74 15.27
C SER A 56 -8.71 -0.61 16.00
N ILE A 57 -8.72 0.58 15.43
CA ILE A 57 -8.08 1.75 16.06
C ILE A 57 -8.87 2.16 17.31
N ARG A 58 -10.21 2.15 17.28
CA ARG A 58 -11.03 2.43 18.47
C ARG A 58 -10.78 1.44 19.60
N LYS A 59 -10.71 0.13 19.28
CA LYS A 59 -10.39 -0.90 20.28
C LYS A 59 -9.04 -0.61 20.93
N TRP A 60 -8.01 -0.39 20.12
CA TRP A 60 -6.68 -0.03 20.61
C TRP A 60 -6.68 1.29 21.42
N SER A 61 -7.42 2.30 20.96
CA SER A 61 -7.57 3.57 21.68
C SER A 61 -8.23 3.37 23.05
N TYR A 62 -9.25 2.52 23.13
CA TYR A 62 -9.87 2.18 24.41
C TYR A 62 -8.90 1.44 25.35
N GLU A 63 -8.14 0.49 24.84
CA GLU A 63 -7.15 -0.27 25.61
C GLU A 63 -5.99 0.60 26.14
N MET A 64 -5.61 1.66 25.42
CA MET A 64 -4.48 2.53 25.75
C MET A 64 -4.85 3.84 26.46
N PHE A 65 -6.09 4.31 26.33
CA PHE A 65 -6.49 5.63 26.85
C PHE A 65 -7.79 5.58 27.66
N ALA A 66 -8.40 4.40 27.82
CA ALA A 66 -9.78 4.24 28.31
C ALA A 66 -10.79 5.13 27.56
N ASN A 67 -10.48 5.48 26.30
CA ASN A 67 -11.23 6.39 25.46
C ASN A 67 -11.14 5.91 24.00
N ASP A 68 -12.23 5.36 23.48
CA ASP A 68 -12.31 4.84 22.11
C ASP A 68 -12.28 5.93 21.03
N ARG A 69 -12.43 7.21 21.42
CA ARG A 69 -12.42 8.38 20.53
C ARG A 69 -11.17 9.24 20.68
N MET A 70 -10.09 8.67 21.22
CA MET A 70 -8.79 9.35 21.24
C MET A 70 -8.30 9.69 19.82
N VAL A 71 -8.61 8.83 18.85
CA VAL A 71 -8.47 9.12 17.42
C VAL A 71 -9.85 9.36 16.82
N LYS A 72 -10.05 10.54 16.21
CA LYS A 72 -11.27 10.93 15.51
C LYS A 72 -11.17 10.58 14.03
N PHE A 73 -12.29 10.18 13.44
CA PHE A 73 -12.38 9.80 12.05
C PHE A 73 -13.21 10.78 11.23
N VAL A 74 -12.67 11.13 10.07
CA VAL A 74 -13.40 11.71 8.94
C VAL A 74 -13.53 10.61 7.90
N VAL A 75 -14.71 10.41 7.35
CA VAL A 75 -14.94 9.43 6.27
C VAL A 75 -15.51 10.12 5.05
N MET A 76 -15.09 9.67 3.86
CA MET A 76 -15.72 10.04 2.59
C MET A 76 -16.93 9.11 2.39
N ALA A 77 -18.05 9.64 1.89
CA ALA A 77 -19.24 8.85 1.59
C ALA A 77 -19.85 9.28 0.25
N THR A 78 -20.03 8.33 -0.67
CA THR A 78 -20.77 8.58 -1.91
C THR A 78 -22.28 8.56 -1.66
N PRO A 79 -23.10 9.13 -2.56
CA PRO A 79 -24.55 8.98 -2.52
C PRO A 79 -24.99 7.51 -2.48
N GLU A 80 -24.26 6.61 -3.14
CA GLU A 80 -24.52 5.17 -3.10
C GLU A 80 -24.31 4.59 -1.69
N ASP A 81 -23.20 4.92 -1.04
CA ASP A 81 -22.88 4.42 0.31
C ASP A 81 -23.86 4.99 1.35
N LEU A 82 -24.27 6.25 1.20
CA LEU A 82 -25.28 6.90 2.04
C LEU A 82 -26.64 6.21 1.89
N ARG A 83 -27.10 5.98 0.66
CA ARG A 83 -28.37 5.26 0.39
C ARG A 83 -28.34 3.83 0.92
N ALA A 84 -27.19 3.17 0.82
CA ALA A 84 -26.99 1.81 1.35
C ALA A 84 -26.90 1.78 2.88
N ASN A 85 -26.86 2.93 3.56
CA ASN A 85 -26.67 3.05 5.00
C ASN A 85 -25.40 2.31 5.48
N ALA A 86 -24.29 2.52 4.78
CA ALA A 86 -23.05 1.80 5.01
C ALA A 86 -22.54 2.03 6.46
N GLU A 87 -22.18 0.94 7.13
CA GLU A 87 -21.87 0.93 8.57
C GLU A 87 -20.77 1.94 8.96
N TYR A 88 -19.73 2.08 8.14
CA TYR A 88 -18.59 2.96 8.44
C TYR A 88 -18.99 4.44 8.56
N ILE A 89 -20.08 4.85 7.90
CA ILE A 89 -20.59 6.23 7.93
C ILE A 89 -21.09 6.57 9.34
N ARG A 90 -21.85 5.66 9.95
CA ARG A 90 -22.38 5.81 11.32
C ARG A 90 -21.29 5.73 12.39
N MET A 91 -20.18 5.09 12.04
CA MET A 91 -19.07 4.93 12.96
C MET A 91 -18.24 6.20 13.09
N ALA A 92 -18.12 7.04 12.06
CA ALA A 92 -17.21 8.19 12.08
C ALA A 92 -17.79 9.42 12.80
N GLU A 93 -16.91 10.31 13.27
CA GLU A 93 -17.33 11.60 13.85
C GLU A 93 -17.78 12.60 12.78
N GLN A 94 -17.18 12.53 11.59
CA GLN A 94 -17.46 13.45 10.49
C GLN A 94 -17.58 12.67 9.19
N VAL A 95 -18.60 13.01 8.40
CA VAL A 95 -18.88 12.42 7.10
C VAL A 95 -18.80 13.52 6.06
N VAL A 96 -18.09 13.26 4.97
CA VAL A 96 -17.94 14.17 3.84
C VAL A 96 -18.58 13.51 2.63
N GLU A 97 -19.65 14.11 2.12
CA GLU A 97 -20.26 13.65 0.88
C GLU A 97 -19.31 13.93 -0.29
N VAL A 98 -19.08 12.91 -1.12
CA VAL A 98 -18.20 12.97 -2.29
C VAL A 98 -18.92 12.50 -3.56
N PRO A 99 -18.44 12.84 -4.77
CA PRO A 99 -19.12 12.44 -6.00
C PRO A 99 -19.34 10.93 -6.11
N GLY A 100 -20.52 10.53 -6.58
CA GLY A 100 -20.86 9.13 -6.80
C GLY A 100 -20.23 8.52 -8.07
N GLY A 101 -20.69 7.32 -8.40
CA GLY A 101 -20.23 6.58 -9.58
C GLY A 101 -18.90 5.86 -9.37
N SER A 102 -18.10 5.74 -10.44
CA SER A 102 -16.83 5.00 -10.42
C SER A 102 -15.85 5.58 -9.37
N ASN A 103 -14.98 4.72 -8.83
CA ASN A 103 -14.07 5.10 -7.77
C ASN A 103 -13.10 6.23 -8.15
N ASN A 104 -12.81 6.41 -9.44
CA ASN A 104 -12.00 7.50 -9.98
C ASN A 104 -12.56 8.89 -9.64
N ASN A 105 -13.85 9.00 -9.34
CA ASN A 105 -14.48 10.25 -8.95
C ASN A 105 -14.39 10.52 -7.44
N ASN A 106 -14.10 9.49 -6.63
CA ASN A 106 -14.17 9.54 -5.17
C ASN A 106 -12.93 8.92 -4.50
N TYR A 107 -13.00 7.67 -4.05
CA TYR A 107 -11.99 7.00 -3.22
C TYR A 107 -10.64 6.77 -3.92
N ALA A 108 -10.61 6.76 -5.25
CA ALA A 108 -9.37 6.66 -6.04
C ALA A 108 -8.87 8.02 -6.54
N ASN A 109 -9.60 9.10 -6.27
CA ASN A 109 -9.24 10.45 -6.70
C ASN A 109 -8.28 11.09 -5.68
N VAL A 110 -6.98 11.06 -6.00
CA VAL A 110 -5.94 11.61 -5.13
C VAL A 110 -6.18 13.09 -4.84
N HIS A 111 -6.51 13.91 -5.85
CA HIS A 111 -6.73 15.35 -5.66
C HIS A 111 -7.86 15.63 -4.66
N LEU A 112 -8.98 14.93 -4.80
CA LEU A 112 -10.11 15.06 -3.89
C LEU A 112 -9.75 14.63 -2.46
N ILE A 113 -9.00 13.54 -2.30
CA ILE A 113 -8.56 13.06 -0.98
C ILE A 113 -7.69 14.12 -0.30
N ILE A 114 -6.75 14.75 -1.03
CA ILE A 114 -5.91 15.82 -0.49
C ILE A 114 -6.74 17.02 -0.08
N GLU A 115 -7.65 17.48 -0.94
CA GLU A 115 -8.53 18.62 -0.66
C GLU A 115 -9.33 18.41 0.62
N ILE A 116 -9.93 17.22 0.78
CA ILE A 116 -10.69 16.85 1.99
C ILE A 116 -9.75 16.77 3.20
N ALA A 117 -8.57 16.17 3.05
CA ALA A 117 -7.61 16.03 4.14
C ALA A 117 -7.16 17.40 4.68
N GLU A 118 -6.88 18.36 3.79
CA GLU A 118 -6.53 19.74 4.16
C GLU A 118 -7.71 20.49 4.76
N ARG A 119 -8.88 20.46 4.11
CA ARG A 119 -10.10 21.14 4.59
C ARG A 119 -10.52 20.70 5.99
N PHE A 120 -10.35 19.42 6.31
CA PHE A 120 -10.70 18.87 7.62
C PHE A 120 -9.51 18.81 8.58
N GLU A 121 -8.36 19.36 8.20
CA GLU A 121 -7.14 19.47 9.01
C GLU A 121 -6.73 18.13 9.66
N VAL A 122 -6.80 17.04 8.89
CA VAL A 122 -6.47 15.72 9.42
C VAL A 122 -4.96 15.57 9.62
N ASP A 123 -4.55 14.78 10.60
CA ASP A 123 -3.13 14.47 10.84
C ASP A 123 -2.64 13.36 9.92
N ALA A 124 -3.53 12.45 9.53
CA ALA A 124 -3.20 11.30 8.71
C ALA A 124 -4.34 10.88 7.77
N VAL A 125 -3.99 10.18 6.70
CA VAL A 125 -4.91 9.49 5.79
C VAL A 125 -4.63 8.00 5.79
N TRP A 126 -5.68 7.20 5.90
CA TRP A 126 -5.64 5.75 5.76
C TRP A 126 -6.44 5.33 4.51
N ALA A 127 -5.79 4.62 3.59
CA ALA A 127 -6.40 4.18 2.34
C ALA A 127 -6.73 2.68 2.30
N GLY A 128 -6.26 1.88 3.27
CA GLY A 128 -6.58 0.46 3.34
C GLY A 128 -6.11 -0.32 2.11
N TRP A 129 -7.05 -0.97 1.41
CA TRP A 129 -6.80 -1.72 0.17
C TRP A 129 -7.77 -1.30 -0.93
N GLY A 130 -7.34 -1.43 -2.18
CA GLY A 130 -8.08 -0.94 -3.34
C GLY A 130 -8.07 0.58 -3.43
N HIS A 131 -8.76 1.11 -4.45
CA HIS A 131 -8.81 2.55 -4.71
C HIS A 131 -7.40 3.16 -4.85
N ALA A 132 -7.10 4.24 -4.13
CA ALA A 132 -5.79 4.89 -4.13
C ALA A 132 -4.75 4.24 -3.20
N SER A 133 -5.01 3.07 -2.60
CA SER A 133 -4.10 2.45 -1.62
C SER A 133 -2.70 2.16 -2.16
N GLU A 134 -2.60 1.85 -3.46
CA GLU A 134 -1.35 1.51 -4.16
C GLU A 134 -0.89 2.64 -5.09
N ASN A 135 -1.52 3.83 -5.02
CA ASN A 135 -1.14 4.96 -5.86
C ASN A 135 -0.04 5.78 -5.16
N PRO A 136 1.21 5.80 -5.68
CA PRO A 136 2.32 6.51 -5.05
C PRO A 136 2.13 8.03 -4.97
N LEU A 137 1.28 8.61 -5.83
CA LEU A 137 1.00 10.05 -5.80
C LEU A 137 0.27 10.46 -4.52
N LEU A 138 -0.48 9.55 -3.89
CA LEU A 138 -1.21 9.84 -2.65
C LEU A 138 -0.27 10.19 -1.49
N PRO A 139 0.64 9.30 -1.03
CA PRO A 139 1.58 9.64 0.04
C PRO A 139 2.50 10.81 -0.31
N GLU A 140 2.87 10.98 -1.59
CA GLU A 140 3.75 12.06 -2.01
C GLU A 140 3.09 13.43 -1.95
N THR A 141 1.82 13.51 -2.36
CA THR A 141 1.09 14.76 -2.34
C THR A 141 0.71 15.11 -0.90
N LEU A 142 0.31 14.11 -0.09
CA LEU A 142 0.05 14.30 1.34
C LEU A 142 1.27 14.87 2.08
N ALA A 143 2.46 14.34 1.81
CA ALA A 143 3.69 14.81 2.44
C ALA A 143 4.07 16.26 2.04
N LYS A 144 3.62 16.73 0.87
CA LYS A 144 3.88 18.09 0.35
C LYS A 144 2.87 19.14 0.84
N THR A 145 1.77 18.74 1.47
CA THR A 145 0.81 19.67 2.07
C THR A 145 1.45 20.52 3.17
N ALA A 146 0.90 21.69 3.46
CA ALA A 146 1.43 22.58 4.49
C ALA A 146 1.43 21.91 5.89
N ARG A 147 0.46 21.03 6.16
CA ARG A 147 0.36 20.27 7.41
C ARG A 147 1.23 19.01 7.42
N GLN A 148 1.84 18.65 6.29
CA GLN A 148 2.59 17.40 6.09
C GLN A 148 1.78 16.19 6.58
N ILE A 149 0.59 16.02 5.99
CA ILE A 149 -0.35 14.98 6.39
C ILE A 149 0.30 13.61 6.20
N LEU A 150 0.19 12.75 7.22
CA LEU A 150 0.82 11.45 7.23
C LEU A 150 0.00 10.46 6.40
N PHE A 151 0.65 9.70 5.52
CA PHE A 151 0.03 8.53 4.93
C PHE A 151 0.29 7.31 5.82
N VAL A 152 -0.77 6.61 6.24
CA VAL A 152 -0.66 5.38 7.03
C VAL A 152 -0.41 4.19 6.10
N GLY A 153 0.83 4.10 5.61
CA GLY A 153 1.29 3.08 4.69
C GLY A 153 2.72 3.39 4.20
N PRO A 154 3.22 2.67 3.17
CA PRO A 154 4.54 2.97 2.62
C PRO A 154 4.58 4.34 1.93
N SER A 155 5.75 4.96 1.84
CA SER A 155 5.95 6.16 1.04
C SER A 155 5.97 5.84 -0.47
N GLY A 156 5.89 6.88 -1.31
CA GLY A 156 5.81 6.70 -2.77
C GLY A 156 7.00 5.96 -3.38
N LYS A 157 8.21 6.11 -2.81
CA LYS A 157 9.41 5.45 -3.34
C LYS A 157 9.34 3.91 -3.23
N PRO A 158 9.10 3.29 -2.06
CA PRO A 158 8.83 1.86 -1.96
C PRO A 158 7.66 1.40 -2.84
N MET A 159 6.59 2.19 -2.95
CA MET A 159 5.45 1.85 -3.81
C MET A 159 5.82 1.75 -5.28
N ARG A 160 6.67 2.67 -5.79
CA ARG A 160 7.17 2.59 -7.17
C ARG A 160 8.13 1.41 -7.36
N ALA A 161 9.09 1.27 -6.45
CA ALA A 161 10.13 0.25 -6.55
C ALA A 161 9.58 -1.19 -6.54
N LEU A 162 8.46 -1.42 -5.84
CA LEU A 162 7.85 -2.74 -5.69
C LEU A 162 6.49 -2.86 -6.39
N GLY A 163 6.08 -1.84 -7.17
CA GLY A 163 4.77 -1.79 -7.81
C GLY A 163 4.69 -2.66 -9.06
N ASP A 164 5.76 -2.72 -9.85
CA ASP A 164 5.82 -3.56 -11.03
C ASP A 164 6.52 -4.89 -10.76
N LYS A 165 6.16 -5.91 -11.53
CA LYS A 165 6.61 -7.29 -11.29
C LYS A 165 8.11 -7.44 -11.55
N ILE A 166 8.64 -6.77 -12.57
CA ILE A 166 10.05 -6.90 -12.99
C ILE A 166 10.92 -6.26 -11.92
N GLY A 167 10.65 -4.99 -11.59
CA GLY A 167 11.44 -4.26 -10.61
C GLY A 167 11.41 -4.91 -9.22
N SER A 168 10.21 -5.29 -8.76
CA SER A 168 10.08 -6.00 -7.48
C SER A 168 10.84 -7.33 -7.44
N THR A 169 10.93 -8.06 -8.56
CA THR A 169 11.59 -9.37 -8.59
C THR A 169 13.11 -9.21 -8.61
N ILE A 170 13.64 -8.21 -9.32
CA ILE A 170 15.06 -7.85 -9.27
C ILE A 170 15.49 -7.49 -7.84
N ILE A 171 14.71 -6.63 -7.16
CA ILE A 171 14.99 -6.25 -5.76
C ILE A 171 14.95 -7.48 -4.84
N ALA A 172 14.01 -8.39 -5.04
CA ALA A 172 13.92 -9.64 -4.28
C ALA A 172 15.18 -10.52 -4.49
N GLN A 173 15.62 -10.68 -5.74
CA GLN A 173 16.85 -11.42 -6.07
C GLN A 173 18.09 -10.78 -5.45
N SER A 174 18.21 -9.44 -5.50
CA SER A 174 19.28 -8.69 -4.83
C SER A 174 19.31 -8.91 -3.33
N ALA A 175 18.13 -9.08 -2.72
CA ALA A 175 17.98 -9.41 -1.30
C ALA A 175 18.16 -10.90 -0.99
N LYS A 176 18.53 -11.73 -1.99
CA LYS A 176 18.68 -13.19 -1.89
C LYS A 176 17.38 -13.90 -1.50
N VAL A 177 16.24 -13.33 -1.85
CA VAL A 177 14.93 -13.96 -1.70
C VAL A 177 14.69 -14.88 -2.90
N PRO A 178 14.39 -16.17 -2.71
CA PRO A 178 14.07 -17.06 -3.82
C PRO A 178 12.83 -16.57 -4.59
N THR A 179 12.97 -16.47 -5.91
CA THR A 179 11.91 -16.07 -6.85
C THR A 179 11.54 -17.26 -7.74
N ILE A 180 10.34 -17.24 -8.31
CA ILE A 180 9.94 -18.21 -9.34
C ILE A 180 10.78 -17.93 -10.59
N SER A 181 11.22 -18.99 -11.29
CA SER A 181 11.97 -18.87 -12.53
C SER A 181 11.25 -17.98 -13.55
N TRP A 182 11.99 -17.00 -14.07
CA TRP A 182 11.49 -16.00 -15.00
C TRP A 182 12.63 -15.52 -15.91
N ASN A 183 12.30 -14.69 -16.91
CA ASN A 183 13.27 -14.26 -17.92
C ASN A 183 14.36 -13.30 -17.39
N GLY A 184 14.28 -12.88 -16.12
CA GLY A 184 15.29 -12.06 -15.44
C GLY A 184 16.03 -12.79 -14.32
N ASP A 185 16.04 -14.13 -14.35
CA ASP A 185 16.77 -14.95 -13.38
C ASP A 185 18.26 -14.51 -13.29
N GLY A 186 18.74 -14.29 -12.07
CA GLY A 186 20.14 -13.92 -11.80
C GLY A 186 20.46 -12.43 -11.96
N ILE A 187 19.52 -11.62 -12.45
CA ILE A 187 19.68 -10.16 -12.50
C ILE A 187 19.59 -9.58 -11.09
N ILE A 188 20.67 -8.93 -10.65
CA ILE A 188 20.75 -8.27 -9.35
C ILE A 188 21.28 -6.85 -9.51
N VAL A 189 20.86 -5.99 -8.60
CA VAL A 189 21.33 -4.60 -8.45
C VAL A 189 21.67 -4.31 -6.99
N ASP A 190 22.61 -3.40 -6.74
CA ASP A 190 22.75 -2.82 -5.41
C ASP A 190 21.71 -1.72 -5.21
N TYR A 191 20.49 -2.14 -4.87
CA TYR A 191 19.39 -1.20 -4.62
C TYR A 191 19.65 -0.31 -3.40
N LYS A 192 20.49 -0.73 -2.44
CA LYS A 192 20.80 0.09 -1.26
C LYS A 192 21.61 1.32 -1.65
N GLU A 193 22.55 1.16 -2.57
CA GLU A 193 23.36 2.26 -3.09
C GLU A 193 22.61 3.06 -4.17
N LEU A 194 22.09 2.37 -5.20
CA LEU A 194 21.47 3.00 -6.37
C LEU A 194 20.13 3.64 -6.04
N GLN A 195 19.42 3.11 -5.05
CA GLN A 195 18.12 3.61 -4.60
C GLN A 195 17.03 3.64 -5.69
N ASP A 196 17.30 2.98 -6.83
CA ASP A 196 16.45 2.82 -8.01
C ASP A 196 16.96 1.61 -8.84
N ILE A 197 16.19 1.20 -9.84
CA ILE A 197 16.59 0.16 -10.79
C ILE A 197 17.03 0.84 -12.09
N PRO A 198 18.29 0.69 -12.51
CA PRO A 198 18.74 1.31 -13.75
C PRO A 198 17.96 0.81 -14.97
N GLU A 199 17.67 1.73 -15.89
CA GLU A 199 16.87 1.47 -17.09
C GLU A 199 17.47 0.34 -17.95
N GLU A 200 18.80 0.26 -18.03
CA GLU A 200 19.51 -0.80 -18.74
C GLU A 200 19.29 -2.17 -18.10
N VAL A 201 19.22 -2.24 -16.77
CA VAL A 201 18.94 -3.48 -16.04
C VAL A 201 17.47 -3.89 -16.24
N TYR A 202 16.56 -2.93 -16.18
CA TYR A 202 15.14 -3.17 -16.43
C TYR A 202 14.89 -3.70 -17.84
N LYS A 203 15.53 -3.09 -18.85
CA LYS A 203 15.47 -3.54 -20.24
C LYS A 203 16.08 -4.92 -20.45
N ALA A 204 17.21 -5.21 -19.80
CA ALA A 204 17.81 -6.54 -19.85
C ALA A 204 16.87 -7.62 -19.26
N ALA A 205 16.09 -7.25 -18.24
CA ALA A 205 15.08 -8.13 -17.63
C ALA A 205 13.74 -8.17 -18.38
N SER A 206 13.61 -7.50 -19.53
CA SER A 206 12.37 -7.41 -20.30
C SER A 206 12.45 -8.25 -21.58
N ILE A 207 11.32 -8.84 -21.98
CA ILE A 207 11.20 -9.53 -23.27
C ILE A 207 11.15 -8.49 -24.40
N ARG A 208 11.96 -8.69 -25.44
CA ARG A 208 12.22 -7.70 -26.50
C ARG A 208 11.28 -7.86 -27.69
N ASP A 209 10.99 -9.11 -28.02
CA ASP A 209 10.19 -9.53 -29.18
C ASP A 209 9.69 -10.96 -28.98
N GLY A 210 8.91 -11.47 -29.94
CA GLY A 210 8.34 -12.81 -29.87
C GLY A 210 9.36 -13.95 -29.97
N GLU A 211 10.50 -13.72 -30.62
CA GLU A 211 11.58 -14.71 -30.72
C GLU A 211 12.29 -14.86 -29.36
N HIS A 212 12.66 -13.74 -28.73
CA HIS A 212 13.22 -13.73 -27.38
C HIS A 212 12.22 -14.33 -26.36
N CYS A 213 10.91 -14.09 -26.54
CA CYS A 213 9.88 -14.73 -25.71
C CYS A 213 9.93 -16.26 -25.84
N LEU A 214 10.09 -16.79 -27.06
CA LEU A 214 10.14 -18.22 -27.34
C LEU A 214 11.35 -18.89 -26.69
N GLU A 215 12.53 -18.29 -26.85
CA GLU A 215 13.79 -18.74 -26.26
C GLU A 215 13.67 -18.86 -24.73
N GLU A 216 13.14 -17.82 -24.08
CA GLU A 216 12.96 -17.80 -22.62
C GLU A 216 11.90 -18.79 -22.15
N CYS A 217 10.83 -19.00 -22.91
CA CYS A 217 9.82 -20.02 -22.59
C CYS A 217 10.41 -21.44 -22.67
N GLU A 218 11.27 -21.73 -23.64
CA GLU A 218 11.98 -23.01 -23.74
C GLU A 218 13.00 -23.20 -22.62
N ARG A 219 13.74 -22.14 -22.25
CA ARG A 219 14.70 -22.16 -21.12
C ARG A 219 14.01 -22.44 -19.78
N ILE A 220 12.89 -21.77 -19.51
CA ILE A 220 12.16 -21.89 -18.24
C ILE A 220 11.39 -23.22 -18.17
N GLY A 221 10.82 -23.66 -19.30
CA GLY A 221 10.03 -24.88 -19.39
C GLY A 221 8.52 -24.63 -19.19
N TYR A 222 7.70 -25.34 -19.97
CA TYR A 222 6.25 -25.21 -19.94
C TYR A 222 5.61 -25.95 -18.75
N PRO A 223 4.45 -25.48 -18.25
CA PRO A 223 3.70 -24.30 -18.69
C PRO A 223 4.27 -22.98 -18.15
N VAL A 224 4.17 -21.92 -18.95
CA VAL A 224 4.65 -20.57 -18.62
C VAL A 224 3.52 -19.54 -18.59
N MET A 225 3.80 -18.38 -17.99
CA MET A 225 2.89 -17.25 -17.91
C MET A 225 3.52 -16.02 -18.56
N ILE A 226 2.96 -15.57 -19.69
CA ILE A 226 3.33 -14.30 -20.32
C ILE A 226 2.55 -13.18 -19.61
N LYS A 227 3.25 -12.14 -19.16
CA LYS A 227 2.66 -11.04 -18.38
C LYS A 227 3.20 -9.71 -18.88
N ALA A 228 2.30 -8.79 -19.23
CA ALA A 228 2.65 -7.38 -19.35
C ALA A 228 3.06 -6.82 -17.98
N SER A 229 4.16 -6.04 -17.95
CA SER A 229 4.66 -5.38 -16.74
C SER A 229 3.63 -4.41 -16.17
N GLU A 230 2.98 -3.62 -17.04
CA GLU A 230 1.97 -2.60 -16.70
C GLU A 230 0.53 -3.13 -16.64
N GLY A 231 0.33 -4.45 -16.74
CA GLY A 231 -1.00 -5.06 -16.70
C GLY A 231 -1.62 -5.07 -15.29
N GLY A 232 -2.59 -4.20 -15.04
CA GLY A 232 -3.38 -4.16 -13.80
C GLY A 232 -4.60 -5.09 -13.80
N GLY A 233 -4.95 -5.66 -12.64
CA GLY A 233 -6.21 -6.39 -12.43
C GLY A 233 -6.40 -7.64 -13.31
N GLY A 234 -5.32 -8.34 -13.65
CA GLY A 234 -5.36 -9.55 -14.48
C GLY A 234 -5.30 -9.33 -16.00
N LYS A 235 -5.18 -8.08 -16.45
CA LYS A 235 -5.02 -7.74 -17.88
C LYS A 235 -3.58 -8.00 -18.36
N GLY A 236 -3.43 -8.39 -19.62
CA GLY A 236 -2.13 -8.69 -20.22
C GLY A 236 -1.46 -9.95 -19.67
N ILE A 237 -2.24 -10.91 -19.17
CA ILE A 237 -1.74 -12.19 -18.66
C ILE A 237 -2.23 -13.32 -19.56
N ARG A 238 -1.32 -14.20 -20.00
CA ARG A 238 -1.61 -15.39 -20.80
C ARG A 238 -0.88 -16.60 -20.25
N LYS A 239 -1.58 -17.73 -20.17
CA LYS A 239 -0.97 -19.03 -19.90
C LYS A 239 -0.61 -19.68 -21.23
N VAL A 240 0.62 -20.17 -21.34
CA VAL A 240 1.09 -20.89 -22.52
C VAL A 240 1.57 -22.27 -22.09
N THR A 241 1.04 -23.32 -22.71
CA THR A 241 1.32 -24.71 -22.33
C THR A 241 2.26 -25.43 -23.30
N ARG A 242 2.49 -24.86 -24.48
CA ARG A 242 3.32 -25.45 -25.54
C ARG A 242 3.86 -24.36 -26.46
N LYS A 243 4.90 -24.71 -27.21
CA LYS A 243 5.69 -23.83 -28.07
C LYS A 243 4.84 -23.07 -29.11
N GLU A 244 3.87 -23.74 -29.71
CA GLU A 244 3.09 -23.22 -30.83
C GLU A 244 2.20 -22.04 -30.42
N ASP A 245 1.87 -21.94 -29.14
CA ASP A 245 0.97 -20.90 -28.61
C ASP A 245 1.74 -19.65 -28.11
N VAL A 246 3.08 -19.68 -28.09
CA VAL A 246 3.91 -18.58 -27.51
C VAL A 246 3.76 -17.28 -28.29
N VAL A 247 3.95 -17.30 -29.61
CA VAL A 247 3.91 -16.08 -30.44
C VAL A 247 2.54 -15.43 -30.35
N ALA A 248 1.47 -16.23 -30.45
CA ALA A 248 0.10 -15.75 -30.28
C ALA A 248 -0.14 -15.17 -28.88
N GLY A 249 0.40 -15.82 -27.84
CA GLY A 249 0.30 -15.34 -26.46
C GLY A 249 1.06 -14.04 -26.18
N TYR A 250 2.16 -13.78 -26.89
CA TYR A 250 2.95 -12.55 -26.78
C TYR A 250 2.29 -11.35 -27.46
N THR A 251 1.66 -11.56 -28.63
CA THR A 251 1.09 -10.47 -29.45
C THR A 251 -0.34 -10.04 -29.07
N ALA A 252 -0.98 -10.69 -28.09
CA ALA A 252 -2.43 -10.59 -27.84
C ALA A 252 -2.82 -9.84 -26.56
#